data_AF-A0A518HUV9-F1
#
_entry.id   AF-A0A518HUV9-F1
#
_cell.length_a   1.000
_cell.length_b   1.000
_cell.length_c   1.000
_cell.angle_alpha   90.00
_cell.angle_beta   90.00
_cell.angle_gamma   90.00
#
_symmetry.space_group_name_H-M   'P 1'
#
loop_
_entity.id
_entity.type
_entity.pdbx_description
1 polymer ?
#
loop_
_entity_poly.entity_id
_entity_poly.type
_entity_poly.pdbx_seq_one_letter_code
_entity_poly.pdbx_strand_id
1 'polypeptide(L)'
;MFRHFILSGAVLFTSAASPLFAEIYSGPTDTTHAIDGAIAADDGRLVAWADVIDSTRTMFGPRGSTSINQTGGFNSLGDLDATEIAAGVSPGFLTVSFSTGIGNGAGHDFAVFENGFVFGQNTEGTPGLFAEFAYVDVSTNGTDFARFPSISLNEGPLPGGFGTNFSPFDVTNVYNLAGKHAAGFGTPFDLDDLSADPLVTSGLLDLNNIRYVRLFDIPGDGSFTDSQGNPIVDNWITSGSGGFDFRLGEGIGVGVLNITAVPEPGGLALLGLVAGVGSLRRRRRP
;
A
#
# COMPACT_ATOMS: atom_id res chain seq x y z
N MET A 1 -8.28 -24.49 74.27
CA MET A 1 -8.88 -24.56 72.92
C MET A 1 -8.99 -23.14 72.38
N PHE A 2 -8.09 -22.70 71.50
CA PHE A 2 -8.36 -21.60 70.55
C PHE A 2 -7.29 -21.69 69.45
N ARG A 3 -7.69 -22.25 68.30
CA ARG A 3 -6.87 -22.35 67.09
C ARG A 3 -6.91 -21.00 66.38
N HIS A 4 -5.75 -20.39 66.15
CA HIS A 4 -5.63 -19.24 65.26
C HIS A 4 -5.64 -19.75 63.82
N PHE A 5 -6.70 -19.43 63.08
CA PHE A 5 -6.76 -19.61 61.63
C PHE A 5 -6.04 -18.44 60.96
N ILE A 6 -4.99 -18.72 60.21
CA ILE A 6 -4.37 -17.77 59.29
C ILE A 6 -5.21 -17.80 58.01
N LEU A 7 -5.95 -16.72 57.73
CA LEU A 7 -6.58 -16.50 56.43
C LEU A 7 -5.50 -16.02 55.46
N SER A 8 -5.01 -16.90 54.59
CA SER A 8 -4.23 -16.51 53.42
C SER A 8 -5.18 -15.92 52.38
N GLY A 9 -5.21 -14.60 52.25
CA GLY A 9 -5.92 -13.92 51.18
C GLY A 9 -5.21 -14.14 49.85
N ALA A 10 -5.75 -15.02 49.01
CA ALA A 10 -5.35 -15.10 47.62
C ALA A 10 -5.93 -13.87 46.89
N VAL A 11 -5.05 -12.96 46.47
CA VAL A 11 -5.42 -11.88 45.55
C VAL A 11 -5.59 -12.52 44.18
N LEU A 12 -6.84 -12.74 43.76
CA LEU A 12 -7.17 -13.04 42.37
C LEU A 12 -6.91 -11.77 41.56
N PHE A 13 -5.82 -11.74 40.79
CA PHE A 13 -5.70 -10.82 39.67
C PHE A 13 -6.65 -11.31 38.58
N THR A 14 -7.87 -10.78 38.57
CA THR A 14 -8.70 -10.83 37.37
C THR A 14 -8.08 -9.88 36.35
N SER A 15 -7.35 -10.41 35.37
CA SER A 15 -7.05 -9.63 34.17
C SER A 15 -8.37 -9.37 33.47
N ALA A 16 -8.91 -8.16 33.63
CA ALA A 16 -9.93 -7.69 32.72
C ALA A 16 -9.29 -7.70 31.32
N ALA A 17 -9.76 -8.58 30.45
CA ALA A 17 -9.51 -8.45 29.03
C ALA A 17 -10.03 -7.06 28.66
N SER A 18 -9.10 -6.15 28.36
CA SER A 18 -9.47 -4.88 27.74
C SER A 18 -10.08 -5.25 26.39
N PRO A 19 -11.25 -4.72 26.01
CA PRO A 19 -11.64 -4.81 24.62
C PRO A 19 -10.50 -4.19 23.82
N LEU A 20 -9.93 -4.94 22.88
CA LEU A 20 -9.10 -4.37 21.83
C LEU A 20 -9.99 -3.30 21.21
N PHE A 21 -9.62 -2.03 21.39
CA PHE A 21 -10.26 -0.96 20.64
C PHE A 21 -9.87 -1.22 19.18
N ALA A 22 -10.86 -1.60 18.37
CA ALA A 22 -10.80 -1.41 16.92
C ALA A 22 -10.52 0.08 16.67
N GLU A 23 -9.90 0.41 15.53
CA GLU A 23 -9.28 1.72 15.22
C GLU A 23 -7.76 1.83 15.49
N ILE A 24 -7.00 0.81 15.08
CA ILE A 24 -5.53 0.84 15.12
C ILE A 24 -4.96 1.71 13.98
N TYR A 25 -5.66 1.75 12.85
CA TYR A 25 -5.24 2.41 11.61
C TYR A 25 -6.23 3.48 11.19
N SER A 26 -5.80 4.31 10.23
CA SER A 26 -6.62 5.39 9.68
C SER A 26 -7.96 4.91 9.14
N GLY A 27 -8.99 5.74 9.34
CA GLY A 27 -10.28 5.61 8.67
C GLY A 27 -10.24 6.08 7.21
N PRO A 28 -11.35 5.93 6.46
CA PRO A 28 -11.37 6.08 5.00
C PRO A 28 -10.86 7.43 4.45
N THR A 29 -10.94 8.49 5.24
CA THR A 29 -10.52 9.85 4.85
C THR A 29 -9.64 10.51 5.94
N ASP A 30 -9.12 9.74 6.89
CA ASP A 30 -8.35 10.29 8.01
C ASP A 30 -6.91 10.60 7.58
N THR A 31 -6.64 11.86 7.27
CA THR A 31 -5.31 12.34 6.85
C THR A 31 -4.36 12.62 8.02
N THR A 32 -4.83 12.50 9.26
CA THR A 32 -4.09 12.91 10.46
C THR A 32 -3.56 11.74 11.28
N HIS A 33 -3.94 10.52 10.92
CA HIS A 33 -3.49 9.31 11.59
C HIS A 33 -1.96 9.18 11.55
N ALA A 34 -1.35 8.85 12.68
CA ALA A 34 0.10 8.86 12.85
C ALA A 34 0.82 7.69 12.15
N ILE A 35 0.11 6.58 11.91
CA ILE A 35 0.68 5.39 11.27
C ILE A 35 0.55 5.50 9.76
N ASP A 36 -0.68 5.67 9.26
CA ASP A 36 -1.02 5.53 7.84
C ASP A 36 -2.10 6.55 7.40
N GLY A 37 -1.96 7.79 7.86
CA GLY A 37 -2.88 8.87 7.48
C GLY A 37 -3.02 9.00 5.97
N ALA A 38 -4.27 9.03 5.49
CA ALA A 38 -4.62 9.09 4.08
C ALA A 38 -3.97 10.29 3.39
N ILE A 39 -3.51 10.12 2.14
CA ILE A 39 -2.90 11.19 1.36
C ILE A 39 -3.94 11.79 0.41
N ALA A 40 -4.31 13.06 0.61
CA ALA A 40 -5.24 13.73 -0.28
C ALA A 40 -4.67 13.83 -1.71
N ALA A 41 -5.52 13.70 -2.72
CA ALA A 41 -5.13 13.76 -4.13
C ALA A 41 -4.46 15.08 -4.54
N ASP A 42 -4.73 16.17 -3.79
CA ASP A 42 -4.15 17.50 -3.96
C ASP A 42 -3.06 17.83 -2.93
N ASP A 43 -2.56 16.84 -2.19
CA ASP A 43 -1.48 17.03 -1.22
C ASP A 43 -0.21 17.49 -1.93
N GLY A 44 0.31 18.67 -1.53
CA GLY A 44 1.49 19.29 -2.16
C GLY A 44 2.80 18.51 -1.99
N ARG A 45 2.82 17.43 -1.20
CA ARG A 45 3.95 16.48 -1.13
C ARG A 45 4.02 15.55 -2.32
N LEU A 46 2.94 15.39 -3.09
CA LEU A 46 2.92 14.58 -4.31
C LEU A 46 3.69 15.32 -5.41
N VAL A 47 4.84 14.79 -5.81
CA VAL A 47 5.78 15.43 -6.73
C VAL A 47 5.82 14.79 -8.12
N ALA A 48 5.30 13.58 -8.26
CA ALA A 48 5.17 12.88 -9.53
C ALA A 48 4.02 11.85 -9.47
N TRP A 49 3.65 11.31 -10.63
CA TRP A 49 2.63 10.28 -10.77
C TRP A 49 3.11 9.21 -11.74
N ALA A 50 2.58 7.99 -11.59
CA ALA A 50 2.75 6.95 -12.60
C ALA A 50 2.26 7.45 -13.96
N ASP A 51 3.08 7.26 -14.99
CA ASP A 51 2.87 7.81 -16.33
C ASP A 51 2.52 6.73 -17.37
N VAL A 52 2.77 5.46 -17.06
CA VAL A 52 2.50 4.35 -17.97
C VAL A 52 2.16 3.06 -17.23
N ILE A 53 1.18 2.34 -17.77
CA ILE A 53 0.88 0.96 -17.40
C ILE A 53 1.73 0.04 -18.28
N ASP A 54 2.47 -0.88 -17.68
CA ASP A 54 3.31 -1.83 -18.41
C ASP A 54 2.47 -3.00 -18.94
N SER A 55 2.23 -3.01 -20.25
CA SER A 55 1.44 -4.05 -20.90
C SER A 55 2.10 -5.43 -20.90
N THR A 56 3.40 -5.53 -20.69
CA THR A 56 4.11 -6.82 -20.61
C THR A 56 4.04 -7.44 -19.21
N ARG A 57 3.58 -6.66 -18.22
CA ARG A 57 3.49 -7.02 -16.81
C ARG A 57 2.11 -6.72 -16.23
N THR A 58 1.08 -6.89 -17.04
CA THR A 58 -0.32 -6.67 -16.66
C THR A 58 -1.16 -7.81 -17.21
N MET A 59 -2.06 -8.32 -16.38
CA MET A 59 -3.02 -9.36 -16.72
C MET A 59 -4.31 -9.09 -15.94
N PHE A 60 -5.42 -8.93 -16.64
CA PHE A 60 -6.73 -8.79 -16.01
C PHE A 60 -7.31 -10.18 -15.74
N GLY A 61 -7.86 -10.36 -14.55
CA GLY A 61 -8.60 -11.55 -14.16
C GLY A 61 -9.97 -11.64 -14.85
N PRO A 62 -10.69 -12.75 -14.65
CA PRO A 62 -12.11 -12.86 -14.96
C PRO A 62 -12.90 -11.61 -14.54
N ARG A 63 -13.88 -11.20 -15.36
CA ARG A 63 -14.71 -10.00 -15.15
C ARG A 63 -13.95 -8.66 -15.05
N GLY A 64 -12.65 -8.65 -15.24
CA GLY A 64 -11.85 -7.43 -15.31
C GLY A 64 -11.90 -6.74 -16.67
N SER A 65 -11.03 -5.76 -16.81
CA SER A 65 -10.87 -5.04 -18.07
C SER A 65 -10.40 -5.97 -19.19
N THR A 66 -10.84 -5.70 -20.43
CA THR A 66 -10.42 -6.49 -21.61
C THR A 66 -9.24 -5.88 -22.36
N SER A 67 -8.86 -4.65 -22.01
CA SER A 67 -7.74 -3.92 -22.59
C SER A 67 -7.25 -2.85 -21.63
N ILE A 68 -5.96 -2.52 -21.70
CA ILE A 68 -5.36 -1.47 -20.88
C ILE A 68 -5.81 -0.09 -21.37
N ASN A 69 -6.30 0.73 -20.45
CA ASN A 69 -6.58 2.15 -20.66
C ASN A 69 -5.41 3.01 -20.16
N GLN A 70 -4.58 3.49 -21.09
CA GLN A 70 -3.43 4.37 -20.82
C GLN A 70 -3.81 5.86 -20.68
N THR A 71 -5.10 6.19 -20.70
CA THR A 71 -5.60 7.58 -20.79
C THR A 71 -6.49 7.97 -19.60
N GLY A 72 -6.32 7.28 -18.46
CA GLY A 72 -7.00 7.59 -17.20
C GLY A 72 -8.42 7.07 -17.04
N GLY A 73 -8.86 6.19 -17.95
CA GLY A 73 -10.02 5.33 -17.71
C GLY A 73 -9.70 4.18 -16.77
N PHE A 74 -10.74 3.44 -16.38
CA PHE A 74 -10.64 2.30 -15.47
C PHE A 74 -9.87 1.14 -16.08
N ASN A 75 -9.06 0.50 -15.25
CA ASN A 75 -8.33 -0.74 -15.48
C ASN A 75 -8.66 -1.71 -14.33
N SER A 76 -9.92 -2.13 -14.26
CA SER A 76 -10.41 -3.13 -13.32
C SER A 76 -9.57 -4.40 -13.39
N LEU A 77 -9.00 -4.82 -12.25
CA LEU A 77 -8.22 -6.05 -12.16
C LEU A 77 -9.08 -7.31 -12.31
N GLY A 78 -10.39 -7.19 -12.16
CA GLY A 78 -11.32 -8.31 -12.26
C GLY A 78 -11.51 -9.00 -10.92
N ASP A 79 -12.55 -9.82 -10.88
CA ASP A 79 -13.03 -10.47 -9.66
C ASP A 79 -13.00 -11.98 -9.89
N LEU A 80 -12.83 -12.81 -8.85
CA LEU A 80 -12.88 -14.28 -8.96
C LEU A 80 -14.05 -14.84 -8.16
N ASP A 81 -14.86 -15.74 -8.72
CA ASP A 81 -15.92 -16.38 -7.95
C ASP A 81 -15.34 -17.53 -7.10
N ALA A 82 -16.12 -18.03 -6.14
CA ALA A 82 -15.64 -19.11 -5.26
C ALA A 82 -15.21 -20.38 -6.02
N THR A 83 -15.78 -20.64 -7.20
CA THR A 83 -15.40 -21.80 -8.03
C THR A 83 -14.06 -21.57 -8.70
N GLU A 84 -13.82 -20.38 -9.22
CA GLU A 84 -12.56 -19.97 -9.84
C GLU A 84 -11.41 -19.91 -8.82
N ILE A 85 -11.68 -19.36 -7.63
CA ILE A 85 -10.72 -19.37 -6.50
C ILE A 85 -10.38 -20.81 -6.11
N ALA A 86 -11.39 -21.67 -5.91
CA ALA A 86 -11.18 -23.08 -5.59
C ALA A 86 -10.44 -23.86 -6.70
N ALA A 87 -10.55 -23.41 -7.95
CA ALA A 87 -9.83 -23.98 -9.09
C ALA A 87 -8.40 -23.45 -9.25
N GLY A 88 -7.97 -22.49 -8.42
CA GLY A 88 -6.63 -21.89 -8.47
C GLY A 88 -6.43 -20.93 -9.66
N VAL A 89 -7.50 -20.30 -10.13
CA VAL A 89 -7.39 -19.21 -11.12
C VAL A 89 -6.61 -18.05 -10.49
N SER A 90 -5.66 -17.48 -11.24
CA SER A 90 -4.88 -16.34 -10.75
C SER A 90 -5.75 -15.08 -10.75
N PRO A 91 -5.72 -14.28 -9.68
CA PRO A 91 -6.27 -12.91 -9.71
C PRO A 91 -5.53 -12.04 -10.72
N GLY A 92 -6.18 -10.93 -11.08
CA GLY A 92 -5.60 -9.93 -11.93
C GLY A 92 -4.48 -9.15 -11.24
N PHE A 93 -3.57 -8.61 -12.05
CA PHE A 93 -2.54 -7.69 -11.59
C PHE A 93 -2.20 -6.69 -12.68
N LEU A 94 -1.77 -5.51 -12.25
CA LEU A 94 -1.32 -4.43 -13.12
C LEU A 94 -0.04 -3.84 -12.58
N THR A 95 0.92 -3.59 -13.47
CA THR A 95 2.18 -2.95 -13.11
C THR A 95 2.27 -1.57 -13.76
N VAL A 96 2.53 -0.54 -12.96
CA VAL A 96 2.92 0.79 -13.46
C VAL A 96 4.42 1.00 -13.31
N SER A 97 4.98 1.89 -14.12
CA SER A 97 6.40 2.23 -14.04
C SER A 97 6.65 3.72 -13.82
N PHE A 98 7.86 4.03 -13.34
CA PHE A 98 8.32 5.38 -13.06
C PHE A 98 9.67 5.62 -13.73
N SER A 99 9.73 6.58 -14.65
CA SER A 99 10.95 6.90 -15.39
C SER A 99 12.08 7.42 -14.50
N THR A 100 11.74 8.23 -13.48
CA THR A 100 12.70 8.79 -12.51
C THR A 100 13.01 7.82 -11.36
N GLY A 101 12.07 6.94 -11.04
CA GLY A 101 12.11 6.07 -9.86
C GLY A 101 11.56 6.74 -8.60
N ILE A 102 11.14 5.89 -7.66
CA ILE A 102 10.73 6.25 -6.30
C ILE A 102 11.91 5.91 -5.38
N GLY A 103 12.27 6.84 -4.50
CA GLY A 103 13.33 6.66 -3.52
C GLY A 103 12.78 6.44 -2.12
N ASN A 104 13.51 5.74 -1.27
CA ASN A 104 13.19 5.61 0.15
C ASN A 104 13.61 6.89 0.90
N GLY A 105 12.64 7.55 1.52
CA GLY A 105 12.76 8.84 2.16
C GLY A 105 12.39 8.79 3.63
N ALA A 106 11.97 9.93 4.17
CA ALA A 106 11.45 9.97 5.53
C ALA A 106 9.93 9.77 5.50
N GLY A 107 9.46 8.68 6.09
CA GLY A 107 8.04 8.30 6.05
C GLY A 107 7.63 7.80 4.67
N HIS A 108 6.33 7.81 4.40
CA HIS A 108 5.76 7.28 3.17
C HIS A 108 6.31 7.91 1.88
N ASP A 109 6.62 7.06 0.90
CA ASP A 109 7.30 7.43 -0.35
C ASP A 109 6.36 7.51 -1.56
N PHE A 110 5.24 6.80 -1.52
CA PHE A 110 4.19 6.85 -2.53
C PHE A 110 2.83 6.55 -1.93
N ALA A 111 1.77 6.84 -2.68
CA ALA A 111 0.40 6.50 -2.32
C ALA A 111 -0.35 5.90 -3.51
N VAL A 112 -1.22 4.93 -3.25
CA VAL A 112 -2.05 4.26 -4.25
C VAL A 112 -3.51 4.67 -4.07
N PHE A 113 -4.11 5.19 -5.13
CA PHE A 113 -5.47 5.69 -5.16
C PHE A 113 -6.42 4.68 -5.82
N GLU A 114 -7.63 4.62 -5.30
CA GLU A 114 -8.74 3.77 -5.72
C GLU A 114 -10.04 4.63 -5.68
N ASN A 115 -11.17 4.12 -6.17
CA ASN A 115 -12.46 4.79 -6.21
C ASN A 115 -13.49 4.36 -5.16
N GLY A 116 -13.05 3.94 -3.98
CA GLY A 116 -13.90 3.55 -2.87
C GLY A 116 -14.73 4.72 -2.37
N PHE A 117 -15.86 4.45 -1.72
CA PHE A 117 -16.73 5.52 -1.23
C PHE A 117 -17.29 5.20 0.15
N VAL A 118 -17.34 6.22 1.00
CA VAL A 118 -17.84 6.09 2.36
C VAL A 118 -19.34 5.87 2.33
N PHE A 119 -19.80 4.82 3.02
CA PHE A 119 -21.21 4.58 3.25
C PHE A 119 -21.41 3.70 4.49
N GLY A 120 -22.57 3.80 5.11
CA GLY A 120 -22.85 3.07 6.34
C GLY A 120 -21.86 3.37 7.46
N GLN A 121 -21.92 2.53 8.49
CA GLN A 121 -21.02 2.57 9.64
C GLN A 121 -21.08 1.23 10.37
N ASN A 122 -20.03 0.88 11.09
CA ASN A 122 -20.08 -0.25 12.01
C ASN A 122 -20.99 0.07 13.23
N THR A 123 -21.16 -0.90 14.14
CA THR A 123 -21.98 -0.72 15.35
C THR A 123 -21.43 0.33 16.32
N GLU A 124 -20.16 0.68 16.19
CA GLU A 124 -19.45 1.64 17.05
C GLU A 124 -19.47 3.06 16.46
N GLY A 125 -19.97 3.22 15.22
CA GLY A 125 -20.09 4.49 14.53
C GLY A 125 -18.91 4.85 13.63
N THR A 126 -17.94 3.94 13.46
CA THR A 126 -16.83 4.10 12.52
C THR A 126 -17.38 4.09 11.09
N PRO A 127 -17.08 5.12 10.26
CA PRO A 127 -17.53 5.18 8.88
C PRO A 127 -17.07 3.97 8.07
N GLY A 128 -18.00 3.30 7.40
CA GLY A 128 -17.67 2.18 6.52
C GLY A 128 -17.22 2.65 5.13
N LEU A 129 -16.49 1.78 4.43
CA LEU A 129 -16.00 2.01 3.08
C LEU A 129 -16.49 0.91 2.14
N PHE A 130 -16.90 1.29 0.92
CA PHE A 130 -16.87 0.35 -0.20
C PHE A 130 -15.41 0.22 -0.63
N ALA A 131 -14.80 -0.91 -0.30
CA ALA A 131 -13.38 -1.16 -0.48
C ALA A 131 -13.16 -2.36 -1.38
N GLU A 132 -12.27 -2.20 -2.35
CA GLU A 132 -11.72 -3.27 -3.19
C GLU A 132 -10.20 -3.22 -2.99
N PHE A 133 -9.62 -4.27 -2.42
CA PHE A 133 -8.23 -4.25 -2.00
C PHE A 133 -7.28 -4.82 -3.04
N ALA A 134 -6.05 -4.31 -3.02
CA ALA A 134 -4.94 -4.93 -3.72
C ALA A 134 -3.71 -5.02 -2.80
N TYR A 135 -2.96 -6.11 -2.95
CA TYR A 135 -1.57 -6.13 -2.50
C TYR A 135 -0.74 -5.17 -3.34
N VAL A 136 0.27 -4.60 -2.71
CA VAL A 136 1.25 -3.74 -3.37
C VAL A 136 2.60 -4.42 -3.35
N ASP A 137 3.17 -4.57 -4.54
CA ASP A 137 4.53 -5.07 -4.72
C ASP A 137 5.38 -4.01 -5.43
N VAL A 138 6.67 -3.93 -5.13
CA VAL A 138 7.60 -2.99 -5.76
C VAL A 138 8.82 -3.69 -6.33
N SER A 139 9.39 -3.11 -7.39
CA SER A 139 10.58 -3.63 -8.05
C SER A 139 11.47 -2.53 -8.61
N THR A 140 12.78 -2.77 -8.59
CA THR A 140 13.80 -1.96 -9.29
C THR A 140 13.94 -2.35 -10.76
N ASN A 141 13.82 -3.64 -11.07
CA ASN A 141 14.18 -4.20 -12.38
C ASN A 141 12.97 -4.74 -13.18
N GLY A 142 11.79 -4.78 -12.55
CA GLY A 142 10.56 -5.27 -13.16
C GLY A 142 10.49 -6.80 -13.25
N THR A 143 11.38 -7.54 -12.57
CA THR A 143 11.34 -9.00 -12.49
C THR A 143 11.25 -9.48 -11.05
N ASP A 144 12.02 -8.88 -10.15
CA ASP A 144 12.08 -9.23 -8.74
C ASP A 144 11.20 -8.26 -7.95
N PHE A 145 10.08 -8.75 -7.42
CA PHE A 145 9.08 -7.95 -6.72
C PHE A 145 9.05 -8.33 -5.24
N ALA A 146 9.18 -7.33 -4.36
CA ALA A 146 8.91 -7.48 -2.93
C ALA A 146 7.51 -6.95 -2.61
N ARG A 147 6.75 -7.71 -1.83
CA ARG A 147 5.40 -7.36 -1.38
C ARG A 147 5.45 -6.64 -0.06
N PHE A 148 4.70 -5.55 0.06
CA PHE A 148 4.49 -4.90 1.36
C PHE A 148 3.79 -5.84 2.34
N PRO A 149 4.29 -5.95 3.59
CA PRO A 149 3.60 -6.71 4.61
C PRO A 149 2.29 -6.01 4.96
N SER A 150 1.16 -6.63 4.59
CA SER A 150 -0.18 -6.13 4.92
C SER A 150 -0.72 -6.75 6.21
N ILE A 151 -1.71 -6.10 6.81
CA ILE A 151 -2.45 -6.58 7.98
C ILE A 151 -3.95 -6.41 7.75
N SER A 152 -4.74 -7.43 8.09
CA SER A 152 -6.21 -7.38 8.16
C SER A 152 -6.67 -8.09 9.44
N LEU A 153 -7.24 -7.32 10.37
CA LEU A 153 -7.74 -7.85 11.65
C LEU A 153 -9.27 -7.93 11.72
N ASN A 154 -9.95 -7.70 10.61
CA ASN A 154 -11.39 -7.86 10.54
C ASN A 154 -11.77 -9.34 10.68
N GLU A 155 -12.60 -9.66 11.65
CA GLU A 155 -13.07 -11.01 11.92
C GLU A 155 -14.54 -11.19 11.49
N GLY A 156 -14.87 -12.39 10.99
CA GLY A 156 -16.24 -12.79 10.70
C GLY A 156 -16.77 -12.35 9.34
N PRO A 157 -18.01 -12.74 8.99
CA PRO A 157 -18.62 -12.37 7.73
C PRO A 157 -18.96 -10.88 7.68
N LEU A 158 -18.77 -10.29 6.51
CA LEU A 158 -19.18 -8.92 6.22
C LEU A 158 -20.63 -8.67 6.66
N PRO A 159 -20.98 -7.48 7.18
CA PRO A 159 -22.36 -7.08 7.38
C PRO A 159 -23.15 -7.25 6.07
N GLY A 160 -24.15 -8.13 6.05
CA GLY A 160 -24.88 -8.53 4.84
C GLY A 160 -24.53 -9.91 4.31
N GLY A 161 -23.35 -10.45 4.65
CA GLY A 161 -22.81 -11.74 4.20
C GLY A 161 -21.81 -11.59 3.05
N PHE A 162 -20.91 -12.57 2.90
CA PHE A 162 -20.01 -12.67 1.75
C PHE A 162 -20.81 -12.90 0.47
N GLY A 163 -20.43 -12.24 -0.63
CA GLY A 163 -21.16 -12.36 -1.89
C GLY A 163 -22.49 -11.59 -1.92
N THR A 164 -22.69 -10.62 -1.01
CA THR A 164 -23.87 -9.74 -1.04
C THR A 164 -23.54 -8.35 -1.56
N ASN A 165 -24.56 -7.66 -2.10
CA ASN A 165 -24.43 -6.27 -2.56
C ASN A 165 -23.84 -5.39 -1.45
N PHE A 166 -22.80 -4.61 -1.80
CA PHE A 166 -22.19 -3.50 -1.05
C PHE A 166 -22.28 -3.60 0.48
N SER A 167 -21.16 -3.98 1.11
CA SER A 167 -21.00 -3.97 2.57
C SER A 167 -20.11 -2.80 3.02
N PRO A 168 -20.52 -2.02 4.05
CA PRO A 168 -19.74 -0.92 4.59
C PRO A 168 -18.60 -1.46 5.45
N PHE A 169 -17.39 -1.51 4.90
CA PHE A 169 -16.24 -2.15 5.52
C PHE A 169 -15.51 -1.24 6.51
N ASP A 170 -15.11 -1.79 7.65
CA ASP A 170 -14.28 -1.08 8.62
C ASP A 170 -12.79 -1.24 8.25
N VAL A 171 -12.21 -0.17 7.73
CA VAL A 171 -10.80 -0.14 7.27
C VAL A 171 -9.81 0.24 8.38
N THR A 172 -10.30 0.54 9.58
CA THR A 172 -9.44 0.97 10.69
C THR A 172 -8.68 -0.20 11.34
N ASN A 173 -8.91 -1.41 10.85
CA ASN A 173 -8.21 -2.65 11.18
C ASN A 173 -7.38 -3.20 10.01
N VAL A 174 -7.15 -2.38 8.97
CA VAL A 174 -6.43 -2.73 7.75
C VAL A 174 -5.21 -1.83 7.55
N TYR A 175 -4.08 -2.42 7.16
CA TYR A 175 -2.83 -1.72 6.90
C TYR A 175 -2.11 -2.28 5.66
N ASN A 176 -1.42 -1.41 4.92
CA ASN A 176 -0.64 -1.74 3.72
C ASN A 176 -1.42 -2.53 2.64
N LEU A 177 -2.72 -2.25 2.50
CA LEU A 177 -3.53 -2.68 1.35
C LEU A 177 -3.99 -1.44 0.58
N ALA A 178 -3.74 -1.40 -0.73
CA ALA A 178 -4.31 -0.36 -1.57
C ALA A 178 -5.85 -0.51 -1.56
N GLY A 179 -6.58 0.61 -1.62
CA GLY A 179 -8.06 0.59 -1.60
C GLY A 179 -8.71 0.77 -0.22
N LYS A 180 -7.91 0.88 0.86
CA LYS A 180 -8.42 1.16 2.21
C LYS A 180 -8.85 2.61 2.47
N HIS A 181 -8.66 3.51 1.51
CA HIS A 181 -9.09 4.90 1.60
C HIS A 181 -10.07 5.25 0.49
N ALA A 182 -10.96 6.20 0.77
CA ALA A 182 -11.99 6.62 -0.17
C ALA A 182 -11.41 7.41 -1.35
N ALA A 183 -12.16 7.46 -2.45
CA ALA A 183 -11.85 8.22 -3.65
C ALA A 183 -11.41 9.65 -3.32
N GLY A 184 -10.30 10.07 -3.92
CA GLY A 184 -9.63 11.34 -3.62
C GLY A 184 -8.59 11.24 -2.49
N PHE A 185 -8.45 10.08 -1.85
CA PHE A 185 -7.41 9.80 -0.87
C PHE A 185 -6.65 8.51 -1.23
N GLY A 186 -5.32 8.59 -1.19
CA GLY A 186 -4.44 7.47 -1.47
C GLY A 186 -3.98 6.77 -0.20
N THR A 187 -3.87 5.44 -0.25
CA THR A 187 -3.20 4.67 0.80
C THR A 187 -1.69 4.87 0.71
N PRO A 188 -1.04 5.39 1.76
CA PRO A 188 0.39 5.63 1.74
C PRO A 188 1.19 4.33 1.96
N PHE A 189 2.40 4.27 1.40
CA PHE A 189 3.34 3.16 1.53
C PHE A 189 4.75 3.70 1.81
N ASP A 190 5.42 3.15 2.82
CA ASP A 190 6.78 3.52 3.24
C ASP A 190 7.76 2.41 2.84
N LEU A 191 8.68 2.68 1.91
CA LEU A 191 9.60 1.67 1.40
C LEU A 191 10.50 1.07 2.48
N ASP A 192 10.69 1.75 3.61
CA ASP A 192 11.47 1.23 4.74
C ASP A 192 10.83 0.00 5.41
N ASP A 193 9.52 -0.22 5.22
CA ASP A 193 8.80 -1.45 5.61
C ASP A 193 9.39 -2.69 4.92
N LEU A 194 10.12 -2.52 3.81
CA LEU A 194 10.78 -3.59 3.05
C LEU A 194 12.28 -3.70 3.34
N SER A 195 12.84 -2.90 4.26
CA SER A 195 14.28 -2.84 4.53
C SER A 195 14.92 -4.18 4.90
N ALA A 196 14.15 -5.08 5.50
CA ALA A 196 14.57 -6.43 5.87
C ALA A 196 14.24 -7.51 4.83
N ASP A 197 13.62 -7.17 3.70
CA ASP A 197 13.24 -8.13 2.67
C ASP A 197 14.49 -8.84 2.07
N PRO A 198 14.42 -10.15 1.79
CA PRO A 198 15.53 -10.89 1.17
C PRO A 198 16.04 -10.29 -0.14
N LEU A 199 15.17 -9.69 -0.96
CA LEU A 199 15.57 -9.03 -2.21
C LEU A 199 16.37 -7.74 -1.95
N VAL A 200 16.03 -7.01 -0.87
CA VAL A 200 16.81 -5.83 -0.44
C VAL A 200 18.17 -6.25 0.11
N THR A 201 18.17 -7.20 1.05
CA THR A 201 19.40 -7.66 1.71
C THR A 201 20.37 -8.39 0.76
N SER A 202 19.87 -8.95 -0.35
CA SER A 202 20.68 -9.54 -1.42
C SER A 202 21.10 -8.56 -2.53
N GLY A 203 20.59 -7.32 -2.51
CA GLY A 203 20.90 -6.28 -3.49
C GLY A 203 20.17 -6.41 -4.84
N LEU A 204 19.10 -7.22 -4.91
CA LEU A 204 18.24 -7.35 -6.08
C LEU A 204 17.15 -6.27 -6.14
N LEU A 205 16.76 -5.74 -4.97
CA LEU A 205 15.84 -4.62 -4.83
C LEU A 205 16.57 -3.43 -4.19
N ASP A 206 16.66 -2.34 -4.94
CA ASP A 206 17.20 -1.06 -4.47
C ASP A 206 16.04 -0.14 -4.12
N LEU A 207 15.77 0.03 -2.82
CA LEU A 207 14.71 0.89 -2.30
C LEU A 207 14.90 2.36 -2.68
N ASN A 208 16.11 2.78 -3.06
CA ASN A 208 16.34 4.14 -3.55
C ASN A 208 16.06 4.30 -5.06
N ASN A 209 15.67 3.22 -5.76
CA ASN A 209 15.47 3.19 -7.20
C ASN A 209 14.35 2.21 -7.57
N ILE A 210 13.19 2.34 -6.92
CA ILE A 210 11.99 1.58 -7.28
C ILE A 210 11.44 2.14 -8.58
N ARG A 211 11.29 1.29 -9.60
CA ARG A 211 10.85 1.68 -10.95
C ARG A 211 9.51 1.10 -11.33
N TYR A 212 9.01 0.15 -10.56
CA TYR A 212 7.76 -0.53 -10.83
C TYR A 212 6.98 -0.69 -9.53
N VAL A 213 5.69 -0.39 -9.60
CA VAL A 213 4.70 -0.73 -8.57
C VAL A 213 3.69 -1.65 -9.23
N ARG A 214 3.47 -2.82 -8.63
CA ARG A 214 2.46 -3.79 -9.06
C ARG A 214 1.34 -3.84 -8.03
N LEU A 215 0.12 -3.72 -8.55
CA LEU A 215 -1.10 -3.94 -7.80
C LEU A 215 -1.60 -5.34 -8.15
N PHE A 216 -1.83 -6.17 -7.15
CA PHE A 216 -2.32 -7.52 -7.30
C PHE A 216 -3.66 -7.64 -6.59
N ASP A 217 -4.70 -7.96 -7.34
CA ASP A 217 -6.07 -8.04 -6.84
C ASP A 217 -6.22 -9.04 -5.70
N ILE A 218 -7.11 -8.71 -4.76
CA ILE A 218 -7.50 -9.61 -3.68
C ILE A 218 -8.98 -9.94 -3.89
N PRO A 219 -9.30 -11.15 -4.38
CA PRO A 219 -10.67 -11.65 -4.32
C PRO A 219 -11.07 -11.82 -2.85
N GLY A 220 -11.79 -10.86 -2.28
CA GLY A 220 -12.03 -10.75 -0.83
C GLY A 220 -13.03 -11.72 -0.24
N ASP A 221 -13.02 -12.99 -0.67
CA ASP A 221 -13.77 -14.08 -0.06
C ASP A 221 -13.12 -14.63 1.23
N GLY A 222 -11.92 -14.15 1.57
CA GLY A 222 -11.12 -14.61 2.71
C GLY A 222 -10.09 -15.70 2.36
N SER A 223 -10.01 -16.15 1.11
CA SER A 223 -9.04 -17.17 0.67
C SER A 223 -7.62 -16.61 0.52
N PHE A 224 -7.49 -15.29 0.37
CA PHE A 224 -6.23 -14.55 0.33
C PHE A 224 -5.93 -13.99 1.72
N THR A 225 -4.66 -14.04 2.13
CA THR A 225 -4.26 -13.72 3.50
C THR A 225 -3.26 -12.57 3.58
N ASP A 226 -3.26 -11.87 4.70
CA ASP A 226 -2.27 -10.87 5.03
C ASP A 226 -0.88 -11.50 5.34
N SER A 227 0.09 -10.66 5.74
CA SER A 227 1.45 -11.11 6.05
C SER A 227 1.55 -12.01 7.29
N GLN A 228 0.52 -12.07 8.12
CA GLN A 228 0.43 -12.92 9.32
C GLN A 228 -0.47 -14.15 9.11
N GLY A 229 -1.05 -14.31 7.91
CA GLY A 229 -1.95 -15.40 7.58
C GLY A 229 -3.41 -15.14 7.96
N ASN A 230 -3.78 -13.91 8.33
CA ASN A 230 -5.18 -13.57 8.57
C ASN A 230 -5.92 -13.43 7.24
N PRO A 231 -7.15 -13.95 7.11
CA PRO A 231 -7.99 -13.74 5.93
C PRO A 231 -8.21 -12.26 5.62
N ILE A 232 -8.13 -11.91 4.34
CA ILE A 232 -8.48 -10.59 3.83
C ILE A 232 -9.85 -10.72 3.16
N VAL A 233 -10.76 -9.85 3.60
CA VAL A 233 -12.13 -9.77 3.08
C VAL A 233 -12.41 -8.34 2.67
N ASP A 234 -13.14 -8.17 1.58
CA ASP A 234 -13.54 -6.86 1.05
C ASP A 234 -14.85 -6.99 0.25
N ASN A 235 -15.23 -5.99 -0.54
CA ASN A 235 -16.42 -6.12 -1.36
C ASN A 235 -16.24 -7.16 -2.47
N TRP A 236 -16.93 -8.28 -2.30
CA TRP A 236 -16.86 -9.45 -3.17
C TRP A 236 -18.18 -10.24 -3.11
N ILE A 237 -18.75 -10.80 -4.18
CA ILE A 237 -18.48 -10.56 -5.61
C ILE A 237 -19.22 -9.29 -6.01
N THR A 238 -18.57 -8.38 -6.75
CA THR A 238 -19.19 -7.12 -7.16
C THR A 238 -19.89 -7.21 -8.51
N SER A 239 -20.81 -6.28 -8.76
CA SER A 239 -21.53 -6.17 -10.04
C SER A 239 -21.07 -4.95 -10.82
N GLY A 240 -20.65 -5.13 -12.07
CA GLY A 240 -20.17 -4.05 -12.93
C GLY A 240 -18.66 -4.15 -13.14
N SER A 241 -17.91 -3.22 -12.55
CA SER A 241 -16.45 -3.31 -12.38
C SER A 241 -16.20 -4.05 -11.06
N GLY A 242 -15.27 -4.99 -11.04
CA GLY A 242 -14.98 -5.74 -9.83
C GLY A 242 -13.51 -6.05 -9.64
N GLY A 243 -13.12 -6.18 -8.38
CA GLY A 243 -11.71 -6.16 -7.99
C GLY A 243 -11.14 -4.74 -8.10
N PHE A 244 -9.88 -4.59 -7.72
CA PHE A 244 -9.26 -3.27 -7.63
C PHE A 244 -9.34 -2.49 -8.95
N ASP A 245 -9.89 -1.27 -8.90
CA ASP A 245 -10.14 -0.44 -10.07
C ASP A 245 -9.05 0.64 -10.29
N PHE A 246 -7.96 0.25 -10.95
CA PHE A 246 -6.84 1.18 -11.17
C PHE A 246 -7.13 2.24 -12.25
N ARG A 247 -6.67 3.48 -12.04
CA ARG A 247 -6.66 4.54 -13.05
C ARG A 247 -5.29 5.20 -13.16
N LEU A 248 -4.90 5.58 -14.37
CA LEU A 248 -3.65 6.28 -14.61
C LEU A 248 -3.86 7.80 -14.63
N GLY A 249 -3.12 8.54 -13.80
CA GLY A 249 -3.11 10.00 -13.85
C GLY A 249 -3.05 10.67 -12.48
N GLU A 250 -2.92 11.99 -12.52
CA GLU A 250 -2.88 12.86 -11.35
C GLU A 250 -4.18 12.74 -10.53
N GLY A 251 -4.02 12.54 -9.23
CA GLY A 251 -5.09 12.42 -8.25
C GLY A 251 -5.83 11.08 -8.21
N ILE A 252 -5.49 10.12 -9.09
CA ILE A 252 -6.30 8.91 -9.30
C ILE A 252 -5.50 7.60 -9.46
N GLY A 253 -4.16 7.66 -9.54
CA GLY A 253 -3.31 6.49 -9.77
C GLY A 253 -2.32 6.23 -8.66
N VAL A 254 -1.04 6.05 -9.01
CA VAL A 254 0.04 6.00 -8.01
C VAL A 254 0.75 7.35 -7.99
N GLY A 255 0.68 8.03 -6.85
CA GLY A 255 1.35 9.32 -6.61
C GLY A 255 2.63 9.14 -5.81
N VAL A 256 3.70 9.82 -6.21
CA VAL A 256 5.04 9.73 -5.60
C VAL A 256 5.25 10.90 -4.66
N LEU A 257 5.61 10.61 -3.40
CA LEU A 257 6.02 11.60 -2.40
C LEU A 257 7.54 11.81 -2.41
N ASN A 258 8.32 10.76 -2.68
CA ASN A 258 9.77 10.83 -2.69
C ASN A 258 10.37 10.23 -3.97
N ILE A 259 11.01 11.08 -4.77
CA ILE A 259 11.69 10.66 -6.01
C ILE A 259 13.10 10.16 -5.71
N THR A 260 13.58 9.22 -6.52
CA THR A 260 14.98 8.80 -6.47
C THR A 260 15.91 10.02 -6.58
N ALA A 261 16.85 10.13 -5.66
CA ALA A 261 17.87 11.17 -5.72
C ALA A 261 18.69 11.02 -7.01
N VAL A 262 18.64 12.01 -7.90
CA VAL A 262 19.48 12.06 -9.09
C VAL A 262 20.92 12.38 -8.63
N PRO A 263 21.92 11.53 -8.91
CA PRO A 263 23.30 11.88 -8.60
C PRO A 263 23.69 13.14 -9.38
N GLU A 264 23.94 14.24 -8.68
CA GLU A 264 24.38 15.50 -9.31
C GLU A 264 25.65 15.25 -10.15
N PRO A 265 25.65 15.54 -11.46
CA PRO A 265 26.86 15.47 -12.25
C PRO A 265 27.82 16.59 -11.81
N GLY A 266 28.77 16.28 -10.92
CA GLY A 266 30.03 17.03 -10.86
C GLY A 266 30.21 18.08 -9.75
N GLY A 267 29.68 17.89 -8.54
CA GLY A 267 30.15 18.66 -7.37
C GLY A 267 31.67 18.55 -7.12
N LEU A 268 32.30 17.47 -7.60
CA LEU A 268 33.76 17.26 -7.57
C LEU A 268 34.51 17.98 -8.71
N ALA A 269 33.85 18.37 -9.80
CA ALA A 269 34.51 19.05 -10.92
C ALA A 269 34.82 20.53 -10.60
N LEU A 270 34.01 21.19 -9.78
CA LEU A 270 34.24 22.59 -9.41
C LEU A 270 35.42 22.78 -8.43
N LEU A 271 35.71 21.79 -7.58
CA LEU A 271 36.87 21.82 -6.67
C LEU A 271 38.21 21.60 -7.40
N GLY A 272 38.21 20.86 -8.52
CA GLY A 272 39.41 20.66 -9.35
C GLY A 272 39.85 21.92 -10.12
N LEU A 273 38.91 22.79 -10.49
CA LEU A 273 39.19 24.03 -11.23
C LEU A 273 39.80 25.13 -10.36
N VAL A 274 39.50 25.17 -9.06
CA VAL A 274 40.11 26.15 -8.13
C VAL A 274 41.55 25.76 -7.75
N ALA A 275 41.86 24.47 -7.68
CA ALA A 275 43.23 23.99 -7.40
C ALA A 275 44.19 24.16 -8.60
N GLY A 276 43.68 24.13 -9.84
CA GLY A 276 44.49 24.25 -11.06
C GLY A 276 44.99 25.66 -11.39
N VAL A 277 44.33 26.72 -10.88
CA VAL A 277 44.71 28.12 -11.17
C VAL A 277 45.80 28.63 -10.22
N GLY A 278 45.99 27.99 -9.05
CA GLY A 278 46.99 28.40 -8.06
C GLY A 278 48.45 28.00 -8.36
N SER A 279 48.69 27.08 -9.30
CA SER A 279 50.01 26.47 -9.51
C SER A 279 50.86 27.08 -10.64
N LEU A 280 50.36 28.09 -11.37
CA LEU A 280 51.06 28.63 -12.56
C LEU A 280 51.80 29.97 -12.40
N ARG A 281 52.01 30.49 -11.18
CA ARG A 281 52.83 31.71 -10.99
C ARG A 281 53.87 31.58 -9.89
N ARG A 282 55.03 31.01 -10.24
CA ARG A 282 56.36 31.59 -9.92
C ARG A 282 57.50 30.72 -10.45
N ARG A 283 57.96 31.00 -11.66
CA ARG A 283 59.38 30.87 -12.03
C ARG A 283 59.72 31.83 -13.16
N ARG A 284 60.33 32.97 -12.84
CA ARG A 284 61.42 33.58 -13.64
C ARG A 284 62.36 34.33 -12.69
N ARG A 285 63.58 33.80 -12.57
CA ARG A 285 64.81 34.51 -12.18
C ARG A 285 65.50 34.99 -13.47
N PRO A 286 66.36 36.02 -13.40
CA PRO A 286 67.77 35.80 -13.06
C PRO A 286 68.11 36.19 -11.62
#